data_AF-A0A2I0KYC8-F1
#
_entry.id   AF-A0A2I0KYC8-F1
#
_cell.length_a   1.000
_cell.length_b   1.000
_cell.length_c   1.000
_cell.angle_alpha   90.00
_cell.angle_beta   90.00
_cell.angle_gamma   90.00
#
_symmetry.space_group_name_H-M   'P 1'
#
loop_
_entity.id
_entity.type
_entity.pdbx_description
1 polymer ?
#
loop_
_entity_poly.entity_id
_entity_poly.type
_entity_poly.pdbx_seq_one_letter_code
_entity_poly.pdbx_strand_id
1 'polypeptide(L)'
;MVVDFNETVEIVFQGTNVWNAENHPMHIHGYSFYVVGFGRDNFNSSCDPHHYNLENPPLVYTFGVPKNGWLAIRFVADNPGVWFIHCHLERHSSWGMDTVLIVKNCTTEEATCMRPQPDYMPPCSTPNILSTVSTALNAV
;
A
#
# COMPACT_ATOMS: atom_id res chain seq x y z
N MET A 1 5.26 4.64 -6.61
CA MET A 1 4.67 6.01 -6.59
C MET A 1 5.49 6.87 -5.65
N VAL A 2 5.86 8.09 -6.04
CA VAL A 2 6.63 9.02 -5.18
C VAL A 2 5.81 10.30 -5.02
N VAL A 3 5.54 10.73 -3.79
CA VAL A 3 4.72 11.92 -3.47
C VAL A 3 5.46 12.84 -2.52
N ASP A 4 5.10 14.12 -2.54
CA ASP A 4 5.68 15.10 -1.63
C ASP A 4 5.06 14.99 -0.23
N PHE A 5 5.83 15.34 0.81
CA PHE A 5 5.33 15.38 2.17
C PHE A 5 4.17 16.37 2.27
N ASN A 6 3.11 15.99 3.00
CA ASN A 6 1.91 16.77 3.24
C ASN A 6 1.03 17.01 1.97
N GLU A 7 1.27 16.24 0.90
CA GLU A 7 0.39 16.23 -0.28
C GLU A 7 -0.91 15.47 0.04
N THR A 8 -2.05 15.97 -0.44
CA THR A 8 -3.32 15.22 -0.39
C THR A 8 -3.40 14.30 -1.59
N VAL A 9 -3.43 12.99 -1.34
CA VAL A 9 -3.37 11.96 -2.38
C VAL A 9 -4.75 11.32 -2.55
N GLU A 10 -5.19 11.18 -3.80
CA GLU A 10 -6.30 10.32 -4.18
C GLU A 10 -5.79 9.12 -4.98
N ILE A 11 -6.21 7.92 -4.58
CA ILE A 11 -5.94 6.69 -5.34
C ILE A 11 -7.27 6.10 -5.76
N VAL A 12 -7.42 5.82 -7.06
CA VAL A 12 -8.55 5.06 -7.59
C VAL A 12 -8.07 3.68 -8.02
N PHE A 13 -8.49 2.64 -7.31
CA PHE A 13 -8.29 1.26 -7.70
C PHE A 13 -9.41 0.83 -8.64
N GLN A 14 -9.04 0.30 -9.82
CA GLN A 14 -9.98 -0.28 -10.78
C GLN A 14 -9.81 -1.80 -10.81
N GLY A 15 -10.86 -2.52 -10.42
CA GLY A 15 -10.96 -3.96 -10.62
C GLY A 15 -11.22 -4.27 -12.11
N THR A 16 -10.55 -5.30 -12.62
CA THR A 16 -10.72 -5.76 -14.00
C THR A 16 -11.40 -7.12 -14.04
N ASN A 17 -11.80 -7.56 -15.24
CA ASN A 17 -12.31 -8.91 -15.51
C ASN A 17 -11.26 -9.78 -16.23
N VAL A 18 -9.97 -9.57 -15.96
CA VAL A 18 -8.94 -10.46 -16.51
C VAL A 18 -8.99 -11.75 -15.71
N TRP A 19 -9.19 -12.89 -16.40
CA TRP A 19 -9.53 -14.20 -15.84
C TRP A 19 -10.91 -14.29 -15.20
N ASN A 20 -11.15 -13.57 -14.10
CA ASN A 20 -12.42 -13.54 -13.40
C ASN A 20 -12.52 -12.28 -12.54
N ALA A 21 -13.71 -11.69 -12.48
CA ALA A 21 -13.99 -10.57 -11.60
C ALA A 21 -13.96 -10.99 -10.12
N GLU A 22 -13.07 -10.38 -9.35
CA GLU A 22 -12.88 -10.69 -7.93
C GLU A 22 -12.89 -9.43 -7.05
N ASN A 23 -13.18 -9.61 -5.76
CA ASN A 23 -13.04 -8.54 -4.79
C ASN A 23 -11.61 -8.55 -4.25
N HIS A 24 -10.94 -7.42 -4.33
CA HIS A 24 -9.54 -7.31 -3.89
C HIS A 24 -9.45 -6.38 -2.68
N PRO A 25 -9.17 -6.90 -1.48
CA PRO A 25 -8.94 -6.07 -0.30
C PRO A 25 -7.60 -5.36 -0.43
N MET A 26 -7.61 -4.10 -0.84
CA MET A 26 -6.37 -3.31 -0.97
C MET A 26 -6.00 -2.72 0.38
N HIS A 27 -4.74 -2.91 0.77
CA HIS A 27 -4.15 -2.45 2.02
C HIS A 27 -2.98 -1.49 1.76
N ILE A 28 -2.86 -0.46 2.60
CA ILE A 28 -1.76 0.52 2.55
C ILE A 28 -1.08 0.53 3.91
N HIS A 29 0.21 0.25 3.93
CA HIS A 29 1.02 0.36 5.14
C HIS A 29 1.23 1.83 5.49
N GLY A 30 1.41 2.14 6.78
CA GLY A 30 1.71 3.50 7.25
C GLY A 30 0.55 4.50 7.25
N TYR A 31 -0.60 4.14 6.67
CA TYR A 31 -1.77 5.02 6.56
C TYR A 31 -3.07 4.31 6.88
N SER A 32 -3.99 5.05 7.50
CA SER A 32 -5.42 4.85 7.26
C SER A 32 -5.87 5.86 6.21
N PHE A 33 -6.88 5.52 5.43
CA PHE A 33 -7.41 6.33 4.34
C PHE A 33 -8.94 6.42 4.43
N TYR A 34 -9.46 7.53 3.92
CA TYR A 34 -10.89 7.75 3.78
C TYR A 34 -11.38 7.08 2.50
N VAL A 35 -12.40 6.23 2.60
CA VAL A 35 -13.10 5.69 1.42
C VAL A 35 -14.14 6.71 0.99
N VAL A 36 -13.80 7.52 -0.02
CA VAL A 36 -14.65 8.60 -0.49
C VAL A 36 -15.69 8.13 -1.52
N GLY A 37 -15.45 7.01 -2.19
CA GLY A 37 -16.41 6.42 -3.10
C GLY A 37 -16.01 5.03 -3.57
N PHE A 38 -16.98 4.24 -3.99
CA PHE A 38 -16.77 2.98 -4.69
C PHE A 38 -17.99 2.69 -5.56
N GLY A 39 -17.79 1.94 -6.63
CA GLY A 39 -18.85 1.69 -7.61
C GLY A 39 -18.65 0.40 -8.38
N ARG A 40 -19.61 0.11 -9.26
CA ARG A 40 -19.50 -0.93 -10.29
C ARG A 40 -19.03 -0.29 -11.59
N ASP A 41 -18.67 -1.16 -12.53
CA ASP A 41 -18.16 -0.81 -13.85
C ASP A 41 -16.85 0.01 -13.77
N ASN A 42 -16.53 0.72 -14.85
CA ASN A 42 -15.30 1.51 -14.94
C ASN A 42 -15.50 2.87 -14.28
N PHE A 43 -14.52 3.28 -13.47
CA PHE A 43 -14.49 4.62 -12.89
C PHE A 43 -14.54 5.70 -13.99
N ASN A 44 -15.44 6.66 -13.82
CA ASN A 44 -15.59 7.85 -14.65
C ASN A 44 -15.17 9.10 -13.86
N SER A 45 -13.97 9.61 -14.18
CA SER A 45 -13.40 10.79 -13.53
C SER A 45 -14.22 12.08 -13.68
N SER A 46 -15.15 12.14 -14.63
CA SER A 46 -16.03 13.31 -14.84
C SER A 46 -17.35 13.22 -14.10
N CYS A 47 -17.75 12.03 -13.61
CA CYS A 47 -19.08 11.81 -13.03
C CYS A 47 -19.04 11.25 -11.60
N ASP A 48 -18.18 10.28 -11.35
CA ASP A 48 -18.13 9.58 -10.07
C ASP A 48 -17.66 10.48 -8.90
N PRO A 49 -16.68 11.39 -9.08
CA PRO A 49 -16.27 12.31 -8.01
C PRO A 49 -17.39 13.21 -7.48
N HIS A 50 -18.43 13.49 -8.28
CA HIS A 50 -19.59 14.27 -7.85
C HIS A 50 -20.46 13.54 -6.81
N HIS A 51 -20.29 12.22 -6.69
CA HIS A 51 -21.04 11.37 -5.77
C HIS A 51 -20.20 10.90 -4.58
N TYR A 52 -18.99 11.45 -4.40
CA TYR A 52 -18.15 11.11 -3.25
C TYR A 52 -18.79 11.54 -1.94
N ASN A 53 -18.66 10.68 -0.92
CA ASN A 53 -18.91 11.05 0.46
C ASN A 53 -17.71 11.85 0.99
N LEU A 54 -17.84 13.18 0.99
CA LEU A 54 -16.81 14.10 1.50
C LEU A 54 -17.15 14.68 2.87
N GLU A 55 -18.29 14.30 3.45
CA GLU A 55 -18.73 14.80 4.77
C GLU A 55 -18.28 13.88 5.90
N ASN A 56 -18.51 12.57 5.76
CA ASN A 56 -18.12 11.59 6.77
C ASN A 56 -17.77 10.22 6.15
N PRO A 57 -16.72 10.14 5.32
CA PRO A 57 -16.26 8.87 4.78
C PRO A 57 -15.64 8.00 5.88
N PRO A 58 -15.78 6.66 5.81
CA PRO A 58 -15.14 5.77 6.76
C PRO A 58 -13.61 5.84 6.61
N LEU A 59 -12.90 5.90 7.74
CA LEU A 59 -11.44 5.88 7.83
C LEU A 59 -10.98 4.45 8.16
N VAL A 60 -10.30 3.80 7.21
CA VAL A 60 -9.88 2.40 7.31
C VAL A 60 -8.49 2.22 6.69
N TYR A 61 -7.80 1.09 6.94
CA TYR A 61 -6.49 0.78 6.36
C TYR A 61 -6.54 -0.31 5.28
N THR A 62 -7.67 -1.02 5.17
CA THR A 62 -7.92 -2.03 4.14
C THR A 62 -9.37 -1.93 3.69
N PHE A 63 -9.61 -1.93 2.37
CA PHE A 63 -10.96 -1.95 1.83
C PHE A 63 -11.04 -2.74 0.52
N GLY A 64 -12.18 -3.41 0.31
CA GLY A 64 -12.39 -4.25 -0.87
C GLY A 64 -12.74 -3.44 -2.10
N VAL A 65 -11.97 -3.57 -3.17
CA VAL A 65 -12.36 -3.13 -4.51
C VAL A 65 -13.50 -4.05 -4.98
N PRO A 66 -14.70 -3.54 -5.31
CA PRO A 66 -15.81 -4.38 -5.75
C PRO A 66 -15.48 -5.18 -7.02
N LYS A 67 -16.12 -6.34 -7.19
CA LYS A 67 -16.03 -7.13 -8.43
C LYS A 67 -16.51 -6.29 -9.62
N ASN A 68 -15.71 -6.22 -10.69
CA ASN A 68 -15.98 -5.35 -11.85
C ASN A 68 -16.37 -3.93 -11.40
N GLY A 69 -15.55 -3.34 -10.55
CA GLY A 69 -15.86 -2.05 -9.94
C GLY A 69 -14.60 -1.29 -9.58
N TRP A 70 -14.79 -0.18 -8.88
CA TRP A 70 -13.72 0.73 -8.51
C TRP A 70 -13.85 1.18 -7.07
N LEU A 71 -12.75 1.66 -6.51
CA LEU A 71 -12.63 2.19 -5.15
C LEU A 71 -11.77 3.45 -5.20
N ALA A 72 -12.31 4.58 -4.75
CA ALA A 72 -11.58 5.83 -4.59
C ALA A 72 -11.32 6.08 -3.09
N ILE A 73 -10.05 6.33 -2.77
CA ILE A 73 -9.60 6.62 -1.42
C ILE A 73 -8.79 7.92 -1.37
N ARG A 74 -8.82 8.59 -0.22
CA ARG A 74 -8.00 9.79 0.04
C ARG A 74 -7.27 9.69 1.36
N PHE A 75 -6.04 10.20 1.39
CA PHE A 75 -5.26 10.39 2.62
C PHE A 75 -4.28 11.55 2.40
N VAL A 76 -3.73 12.07 3.50
CA VAL A 76 -2.64 13.05 3.46
C VAL A 76 -1.33 12.30 3.63
N ALA A 77 -0.34 12.56 2.77
CA ALA A 77 0.98 11.93 2.83
C ALA A 77 1.86 12.59 3.91
N ASP A 78 1.43 12.50 5.17
CA ASP A 78 2.05 13.13 6.35
C ASP A 78 3.00 12.19 7.13
N ASN A 79 3.29 11.01 6.57
CA ASN A 79 4.18 10.02 7.14
C ASN A 79 5.32 9.68 6.14
N PRO A 80 6.47 10.38 6.20
CA PRO A 80 7.65 10.13 5.37
C PRO A 80 8.18 8.71 5.53
N GLY A 81 8.35 8.02 4.41
CA GLY A 81 8.78 6.62 4.44
C GLY A 81 8.60 5.90 3.12
N VAL A 82 8.76 4.58 3.20
CA VAL A 82 8.56 3.65 2.09
C VAL A 82 7.48 2.67 2.54
N TRP A 83 6.30 2.78 1.93
CA TRP A 83 5.08 2.11 2.37
C TRP A 83 4.58 1.12 1.33
N PHE A 84 4.32 -0.11 1.77
CA PHE A 84 3.84 -1.16 0.90
C PHE A 84 2.34 -1.02 0.66
N ILE A 85 1.91 -1.11 -0.60
CA ILE A 85 0.51 -1.12 -1.01
C ILE A 85 0.28 -2.44 -1.71
N HIS A 86 -0.67 -3.26 -1.24
CA HIS A 86 -0.87 -4.57 -1.83
C HIS A 86 -2.29 -5.08 -1.63
N CYS A 87 -2.66 -6.07 -2.45
CA CYS A 87 -3.82 -6.89 -2.18
C CYS A 87 -3.56 -7.77 -0.95
N HIS A 88 -4.49 -7.80 -0.01
CA HIS A 88 -4.36 -8.56 1.24
C HIS A 88 -4.76 -10.05 1.07
N LEU A 89 -4.99 -10.49 -0.16
CA LEU A 89 -5.01 -11.91 -0.51
C LEU A 89 -3.57 -12.34 -0.79
N GLU A 90 -2.99 -13.15 0.10
CA GLU A 90 -1.56 -13.53 0.03
C GLU A 90 -1.16 -14.10 -1.34
N ARG A 91 -2.05 -14.87 -1.97
CA ARG A 91 -1.85 -15.39 -3.33
C ARG A 91 -1.66 -14.27 -4.35
N HIS A 92 -2.42 -13.18 -4.25
CA HIS A 92 -2.30 -12.07 -5.19
C HIS A 92 -1.11 -11.17 -4.86
N SER A 93 -0.80 -10.98 -3.58
CA SER A 93 0.42 -10.30 -3.14
C SER A 93 1.67 -10.99 -3.70
N SER A 94 1.81 -12.30 -3.47
CA SER A 94 2.94 -13.11 -3.99
C SER A 94 3.00 -13.23 -5.51
N TRP A 95 1.91 -12.93 -6.22
CA TRP A 95 1.88 -12.84 -7.68
C TRP A 95 2.24 -11.46 -8.23
N GLY A 96 2.45 -10.46 -7.37
CA GLY A 96 2.84 -9.11 -7.76
C GLY A 96 1.68 -8.11 -7.87
N MET A 97 0.55 -8.34 -7.17
CA MET A 97 -0.51 -7.33 -7.03
C MET A 97 -0.15 -6.35 -5.90
N ASP A 98 0.97 -5.65 -6.11
CA ASP A 98 1.59 -4.80 -5.12
C ASP A 98 2.31 -3.60 -5.77
N THR A 99 2.57 -2.59 -4.95
CA THR A 99 3.39 -1.44 -5.31
C THR A 99 3.94 -0.77 -4.04
N VAL A 100 4.79 0.23 -4.23
CA VAL A 100 5.42 0.97 -3.14
C VAL A 100 5.08 2.46 -3.28
N LEU A 101 4.63 3.04 -2.17
CA LEU A 101 4.46 4.47 -1.96
C LEU A 101 5.69 5.02 -1.23
N ILE A 102 6.42 5.93 -1.87
CA ILE A 102 7.53 6.66 -1.27
C ILE A 102 7.03 8.08 -0.96
N VAL A 103 7.04 8.44 0.30
CA VAL A 103 6.72 9.79 0.76
C VAL A 103 8.05 10.48 1.06
N LYS A 104 8.32 11.59 0.36
CA LYS A 104 9.57 12.33 0.53
C LYS A 104 9.71 12.86 1.95
N ASN A 105 10.94 13.16 2.34
CA ASN A 105 11.24 13.62 3.68
C ASN A 105 10.63 15.00 3.94
N CYS A 106 10.37 15.32 5.21
CA CYS A 106 9.89 16.63 5.61
C CYS A 106 11.01 17.68 5.48
N THR A 107 10.65 18.94 5.23
CA THR A 107 11.61 20.04 5.00
C THR A 107 12.13 20.69 6.28
N THR A 108 11.50 20.40 7.42
CA THR A 108 11.83 20.93 8.75
C THR A 108 12.28 19.79 9.65
N GLU A 109 13.12 20.05 10.67
CA GLU A 109 13.51 19.06 11.69
C GLU A 109 12.34 18.73 12.64
N GLU A 110 11.20 18.33 12.09
CA GLU A 110 10.05 17.88 12.88
C GLU A 110 10.21 16.41 13.28
N ALA A 111 9.64 16.05 14.43
CA ALA A 111 9.63 14.67 14.95
C ALA A 111 8.93 13.65 14.04
N THR A 112 8.28 14.13 12.97
CA THR A 112 7.57 13.39 11.92
C THR A 112 8.45 13.03 10.72
N CYS A 113 9.67 13.54 10.62
CA CYS A 113 10.59 13.18 9.53
C CYS A 113 11.02 11.70 9.59
N MET A 114 11.47 11.19 8.44
CA MET A 114 11.95 9.81 8.34
C MET A 114 13.14 9.58 9.28
N ARG A 115 13.02 8.58 10.15
CA ARG A 115 14.09 8.25 11.10
C ARG A 115 15.31 7.67 10.37
N PRO A 116 16.53 7.91 10.88
CA PRO A 116 17.71 7.24 10.35
C PRO A 116 17.59 5.72 10.52
N GLN A 117 18.28 4.99 9.65
CA GLN A 117 18.34 3.53 9.70
C GLN A 117 18.88 3.06 11.07
N PRO A 118 18.20 2.12 11.76
CA PRO A 118 18.75 1.47 12.95
C PRO A 118 19.98 0.61 12.63
N ASP A 119 20.99 0.62 13.51
CA ASP A 119 22.25 -0.13 13.34
C ASP A 119 22.06 -1.66 13.24
N TYR A 120 20.94 -2.17 13.75
CA TYR A 120 20.63 -3.60 13.82
C TYR A 120 19.72 -4.09 12.67
N MET A 121 19.57 -3.31 11.59
CA MET A 121 18.81 -3.76 10.42
C MET A 121 19.47 -5.00 9.77
N PRO A 122 18.70 -6.06 9.46
CA PRO A 122 19.24 -7.24 8.77
C PRO A 122 19.93 -6.88 7.45
N PRO A 123 21.07 -7.51 7.11
CA PRO A 123 21.74 -7.26 5.84
C PRO A 123 20.91 -7.76 4.67
N CYS A 124 21.01 -7.09 3.52
CA CYS A 124 20.36 -7.53 2.28
C CYS A 124 21.01 -8.80 1.71
N SER A 125 22.29 -9.02 2.01
CA SER A 125 22.97 -10.28 1.69
C SER A 125 22.55 -11.35 2.68
N THR A 126 22.17 -12.51 2.18
CA THR A 126 22.02 -13.70 3.03
C THR A 126 23.34 -13.94 3.77
N PRO A 127 23.32 -14.21 5.09
CA PRO A 127 24.44 -14.90 5.70
C PRO A 127 24.67 -16.18 4.88
N ASN A 128 25.93 -16.52 4.57
CA ASN A 128 26.26 -17.79 3.94
C ASN A 128 25.89 -18.94 4.89
N ILE A 129 24.63 -19.34 4.94
CA ILE A 129 24.15 -20.43 5.81
C ILE A 129 24.72 -21.79 5.34
N LEU A 130 25.22 -21.88 4.09
CA LEU A 130 25.92 -23.06 3.60
C LEU A 130 27.24 -23.36 4.34
N SER A 131 27.92 -22.37 4.95
CA SER A 131 29.14 -22.65 5.73
C SER A 131 28.86 -23.10 7.17
N THR A 132 27.70 -22.76 7.73
CA THR A 132 27.32 -23.12 9.11
C THR A 132 26.49 -24.40 9.20
N VAL A 133 25.82 -24.79 8.12
CA VAL A 133 25.01 -26.02 8.08
C VAL A 133 25.86 -27.26 7.74
N SER A 134 26.99 -27.10 7.03
CA SER A 134 27.91 -28.21 6.74
C SER A 134 28.58 -28.81 7.99
N THR A 135 28.71 -28.06 9.09
CA THR A 135 29.24 -28.56 10.36
C THR A 135 28.18 -29.20 11.26
N ALA A 136 26.89 -28.90 11.05
CA ALA A 136 25.80 -29.44 11.86
C ALA A 136 25.16 -30.71 11.29
N LEU A 137 25.26 -30.96 9.98
CA LEU A 137 24.76 -32.18 9.33
C LEU A 137 25.73 -33.37 9.33
N ASN A 138 26.96 -33.19 9.80
CA ASN A 138 27.94 -34.28 9.96
C ASN A 138 28.02 -34.82 11.40
N ALA A 139 27.06 -34.49 12.26
CA ALA A 139 27.01 -34.88 13.67
C ALA A 139 25.77 -35.72 14.06
N VAL A 140 25.08 -36.32 13.08
CA VAL A 140 24.04 -37.35 13.29
C VAL A 140 24.32 -38.54 12.38
#